data_AF-A0A9D3B5T2-F1
#
_entry.id   AF-A0A9D3B5T2-F1
#
_cell.length_a   1.000
_cell.length_b   1.000
_cell.length_c   1.000
_cell.angle_alpha   90.00
_cell.angle_beta   90.00
_cell.angle_gamma   90.00
#
_symmetry.space_group_name_H-M   'P 1'
#
loop_
_entity.id
_entity.type
_entity.pdbx_description
1 polymer ?
#
loop_
_entity_poly.entity_id
_entity_poly.type
_entity_poly.pdbx_seq_one_letter_code
_entity_poly.pdbx_strand_id
1 'polypeptide(L)' 'MAAHDKLDTNYLAITELTSEINSIVRRSFDGGNKKLSSSDVEHILRITSDVASKIRPQLKELTVKP' A
#
# COMPACT_ATOMS: atom_id res chain seq x y z
N MET A 1 -0.92 -25.00 3.27
CA MET A 1 -1.35 -24.06 4.34
C MET A 1 -0.65 -22.71 4.20
N ALA A 2 0.68 -22.64 4.22
CA ALA A 2 1.43 -21.36 4.19
C ALA A 2 1.13 -20.38 3.03
N ALA A 3 0.69 -20.84 1.86
CA ALA A 3 0.36 -19.96 0.73
C ALA A 3 -0.96 -19.18 0.93
N HIS A 4 -1.93 -19.76 1.64
CA HIS A 4 -3.20 -19.10 1.99
C HIS A 4 -2.98 -18.03 3.06
N ASP A 5 -2.26 -18.37 4.13
CA ASP A 5 -1.94 -17.44 5.23
C ASP A 5 -1.16 -16.20 4.71
N LYS A 6 -0.30 -16.42 3.70
CA LYS A 6 0.49 -15.36 3.05
C LYS A 6 -0.36 -14.47 2.13
N LEU A 7 -1.35 -15.05 1.44
CA LEU A 7 -2.32 -14.30 0.62
C LEU A 7 -3.18 -13.40 1.52
N ASP A 8 -3.66 -13.93 2.64
CA ASP A 8 -4.44 -13.19 3.62
C ASP A 8 -3.64 -12.05 4.23
N THR A 9 -2.34 -12.28 4.50
CA THR A 9 -1.41 -11.24 4.98
C THR A 9 -1.19 -10.13 3.96
N ASN A 10 -0.98 -10.48 2.68
CA ASN A 10 -0.80 -9.49 1.61
C ASN A 10 -2.10 -8.69 1.38
N TYR A 11 -3.26 -9.34 1.44
CA TYR A 11 -4.56 -8.69 1.31
C TYR A 11 -4.82 -7.72 2.46
N LEU A 12 -4.50 -8.12 3.70
CA LEU A 12 -4.57 -7.25 4.87
C LEU A 12 -3.68 -6.02 4.70
N ALA A 13 -2.42 -6.20 4.28
CA ALA A 13 -1.48 -5.09 4.06
C ALA A 13 -1.98 -4.09 3.00
N ILE A 14 -2.60 -4.57 1.91
CA ILE A 14 -3.20 -3.71 0.88
C ILE A 14 -4.44 -2.98 1.43
N THR A 15 -5.24 -3.65 2.26
CA THR A 15 -6.43 -3.05 2.88
C THR A 15 -6.06 -1.94 3.85
N GLU A 16 -5.05 -2.16 4.68
CA GLU A 16 -4.50 -1.15 5.59
C GLU A 16 -3.91 0.04 4.82
N LEU A 17 -3.12 -0.22 3.77
CA LEU A 17 -2.60 0.82 2.87
C LEU A 17 -3.73 1.69 2.29
N THR A 18 -4.79 1.04 1.80
CA THR A 18 -5.94 1.73 1.21
C THR A 18 -6.65 2.60 2.25
N SER A 19 -6.82 2.09 3.47
CA SER A 19 -7.40 2.84 4.58
C SER A 19 -6.57 4.08 4.94
N GLU A 20 -5.25 3.94 5.00
CA GLU A 20 -4.36 5.05 5.32
C GLU A 20 -4.37 6.14 4.24
N ILE A 21 -4.28 5.76 2.96
CA ILE A 21 -4.40 6.70 1.83
C ILE A 21 -5.75 7.42 1.88
N ASN A 22 -6.84 6.70 2.11
CA ASN A 22 -8.18 7.30 2.26
C ASN A 22 -8.23 8.28 3.42
N SER A 23 -7.61 7.98 4.56
CA SER A 23 -7.54 8.91 5.69
C SER A 23 -6.79 10.19 5.35
N ILE A 24 -5.70 10.10 4.58
CA ILE A 24 -4.93 11.26 4.11
C ILE A 24 -5.78 12.12 3.17
N VAL A 25 -6.37 11.51 2.14
CA VAL A 25 -7.21 12.20 1.15
C VAL A 25 -8.43 12.84 1.79
N ARG A 26 -9.11 12.10 2.68
CA ARG A 26 -10.31 12.60 3.38
C ARG A 26 -9.99 13.79 4.26
N ARG A 27 -8.90 13.73 5.04
CA ARG A 27 -8.45 14.88 5.86
C ARG A 27 -8.14 16.10 5.00
N SER A 28 -7.52 15.92 3.83
CA SER A 28 -7.26 17.00 2.89
C SER A 28 -8.57 17.61 2.37
N PHE A 29 -9.52 16.77 1.96
CA PHE A 29 -10.82 17.20 1.43
C PHE A 29 -11.69 17.89 2.49
N ASP A 30 -11.77 17.31 3.69
CA ASP A 30 -12.49 17.87 4.84
C ASP A 30 -11.90 19.21 5.28
N GLY A 31 -10.59 19.41 5.04
CA GLY A 31 -9.90 20.70 5.21
C GLY A 31 -10.15 21.71 4.08
N GLY A 32 -10.95 21.38 3.06
CA GLY A 32 -11.25 22.24 1.92
C GLY A 32 -10.13 22.33 0.88
N ASN A 33 -9.09 21.50 0.97
CA ASN A 33 -7.97 21.54 0.04
C ASN A 33 -8.35 20.90 -1.29
N LYS A 34 -8.11 21.64 -2.39
CA LYS A 34 -8.33 21.14 -3.76
C LYS A 34 -7.26 20.15 -4.24
N LYS A 35 -6.14 20.08 -3.51
CA LYS A 35 -4.97 19.25 -3.82
C LYS A 35 -4.36 18.74 -2.52
N LEU A 36 -3.74 17.57 -2.58
CA LEU A 36 -2.89 17.08 -1.50
C LEU A 36 -1.67 17.98 -1.33
N SER A 37 -1.22 18.14 -0.08
CA SER A 37 0.06 18.79 0.20
C SER A 37 1.22 17.92 -0.30
N SER A 38 2.39 18.53 -0.53
CA SER A 38 3.59 17.75 -0.88
C SER A 38 3.96 16.72 0.19
N SER A 39 3.73 17.04 1.47
CA SER A 39 3.94 16.09 2.58
C SER A 39 2.96 14.92 2.56
N ASP A 40 1.70 15.14 2.17
CA ASP A 40 0.73 14.06 2.02
C ASP A 40 1.14 13.12 0.87
N VAL A 41 1.58 13.70 -0.25
CA VAL A 41 2.06 12.94 -1.42
C VAL A 41 3.30 12.13 -1.06
N GLU A 42 4.28 12.75 -0.39
CA GLU A 42 5.49 12.06 0.08
C GLU A 42 5.13 10.91 1.04
N HIS A 43 4.18 11.15 1.94
CA HIS A 43 3.74 10.12 2.88
C HIS A 43 3.12 8.92 2.14
N ILE A 44 2.19 9.17 1.21
CA ILE A 44 1.56 8.13 0.39
C ILE A 44 2.62 7.32 -0.37
N LEU A 45 3.60 7.98 -0.98
CA LEU A 45 4.67 7.30 -1.71
C LEU A 45 5.50 6.42 -0.78
N ARG A 46 5.82 6.90 0.42
CA ARG A 46 6.60 6.14 1.42
C ARG A 46 5.87 4.87 1.87
N ILE A 47 4.62 4.97 2.29
CA ILE A 47 3.84 3.82 2.77
C ILE A 47 3.54 2.82 1.64
N THR A 48 3.29 3.33 0.42
CA THR A 48 3.08 2.48 -0.76
C THR A 48 4.36 1.71 -1.10
N SER A 49 5.51 2.37 -1.06
CA SER A 49 6.82 1.75 -1.31
C SER A 49 7.13 0.68 -0.27
N ASP A 50 6.86 0.94 1.01
CA ASP A 50 7.05 -0.01 2.10
C ASP A 50 6.19 -1.27 1.92
N VAL A 51 4.88 -1.12 1.71
CA VAL A 51 3.96 -2.25 1.45
C VAL A 51 4.36 -3.00 0.18
N ALA A 52 4.68 -2.28 -0.90
CA ALA A 52 5.17 -2.90 -2.12
C ALA A 52 6.44 -3.72 -1.86
N SER A 53 7.40 -3.21 -1.09
CA SER A 53 8.65 -3.91 -0.77
C SER A 53 8.45 -5.18 0.06
N LYS A 54 7.36 -5.28 0.81
CA LYS A 54 6.98 -6.48 1.60
C LYS A 54 6.29 -7.54 0.74
N ILE A 55 5.56 -7.11 -0.29
CA ILE A 55 4.85 -8.00 -1.22
C ILE A 55 5.77 -8.46 -2.38
N ARG A 56 6.62 -7.58 -2.93
CA ARG A 56 7.47 -7.83 -4.12
C ARG A 56 8.46 -8.99 -4.03
N PRO A 57 9.10 -9.29 -2.88
CA PRO A 57 9.99 -10.44 -2.72
C PRO A 57 9.29 -11.76 -3.09
N GLN A 58 7.96 -11.80 -3.05
CA GLN A 58 7.14 -12.98 -3.31
C GLN A 58 6.80 -13.19 -4.79
N LEU A 59 7.00 -12.19 -5.65
CA LEU A 59 6.77 -12.32 -7.11
C LEU A 59 7.96 -12.95 -7.85
N LYS A 60 9.16 -12.93 -7.28
CA LYS A 60 10.35 -13.57 -7.90
C LYS A 60 10.27 -15.10 -7.89
N GLU A 61 9.56 -15.70 -6.94
CA GLU A 61 9.35 -17.16 -6.87
C GLU A 61 8.41 -17.71 -7.96
N LEU A 62 7.67 -16.84 -8.66
CA LEU A 62 6.84 -17.22 -9.81
C LEU A 62 7.56 -17.14 -11.17
N THR A 63 8.89 -16.92 -11.16
CA THR A 63 9.68 -17.05 -12.39
C THR A 63 9.82 -18.52 -12.73
N VAL A 64 8.93 -19.02 -13.59
CA VAL A 64 9.09 -20.30 -14.27
C VAL A 64 10.43 -20.24 -15.02
N LYS A 65 11.41 -21.02 -14.54
CA LYS A 65 12.69 -21.25 -15.24
C LYS A 65 12.40 -22.01 -16.56
N PRO A 66 13.27 -21.83 -17.57
CA PRO A 66 12.95 -21.64 -18.99
C PRO A 66 12.15 -22.76 -19.66
#